data_AF-A0A821L566-F1
#
_entry.id   AF-A0A821L566-F1
#
_cell.length_a   1.000
_cell.length_b   1.000
_cell.length_c   1.000
_cell.angle_alpha   90.00
_cell.angle_beta   90.00
_cell.angle_gamma   90.00
#
_symmetry.space_group_name_H-M   'P 1'
#
loop_
_entity.id
_entity.type
_entity.pdbx_description
1 polymer ?
#
loop_
_entity_poly.entity_id
_entity_poly.type
_entity_poly.pdbx_seq_one_letter_code
_entity_poly.pdbx_strand_id
1 'polypeptide(L)'
;ITDKTYKCDFVKCDKYRLKFLIETIENLNTSLISNGSGLLTYRDTPENVFKQLIQQYKDKFEISIGFHQEVTQEETDVEKAIRQLARDNNVHVKEFWTTTLYHPDDLPYNNPKAFPDVFTQFRVALEKQNVRARSLTNIPDKFKPLPDGSIVTFIPALADYGYSNVTVHSSSVFPFTGGESSALAHLHSYIWEKNLAKSYKQTRNSLTGCENSTKFSP
;
A
#
# COMPACT_ATOMS: atom_id res chain seq x y z
N ILE A 1 1.21 -1.50 -16.09
CA ILE A 1 0.82 -2.81 -15.45
C ILE A 1 1.01 -4.00 -16.40
N THR A 2 0.63 -3.88 -17.68
CA THR A 2 0.97 -4.87 -18.73
C THR A 2 2.42 -4.80 -19.19
N ASP A 3 3.21 -3.92 -18.59
CA ASP A 3 4.62 -3.75 -18.86
C ASP A 3 5.40 -5.01 -18.51
N LYS A 4 6.57 -5.12 -19.14
CA LYS A 4 7.52 -6.18 -18.83
C LYS A 4 8.50 -5.71 -17.78
N THR A 5 9.05 -6.64 -17.02
CA THR A 5 10.17 -6.37 -16.11
C THR A 5 11.35 -5.84 -16.90
N TYR A 6 12.00 -4.79 -16.38
CA TYR A 6 13.06 -4.04 -17.05
C TYR A 6 14.21 -4.89 -17.64
N LYS A 7 14.55 -6.03 -17.01
CA LYS A 7 15.71 -6.85 -17.41
C LYS A 7 15.38 -8.24 -17.97
N CYS A 8 14.23 -8.81 -17.61
CA CYS A 8 13.96 -10.24 -17.83
C CYS A 8 12.73 -10.50 -18.71
N ASP A 9 12.09 -9.46 -19.23
CA ASP A 9 10.92 -9.56 -20.10
C ASP A 9 9.71 -10.36 -19.54
N PHE A 10 9.69 -10.63 -18.23
CA PHE A 10 8.55 -11.23 -17.55
C PHE A 10 7.43 -10.22 -17.38
N VAL A 11 6.21 -10.72 -17.22
CA VAL A 11 5.05 -9.90 -16.89
C VAL A 11 5.31 -9.16 -15.57
N LYS A 12 5.20 -7.83 -15.57
CA LYS A 12 5.47 -7.02 -14.37
C LYS A 12 4.48 -7.31 -13.26
N CYS A 13 3.19 -7.47 -13.58
CA CYS A 13 2.13 -7.85 -12.64
C CYS A 13 1.22 -8.92 -13.25
N ASP A 14 1.25 -10.12 -12.67
CA ASP A 14 0.43 -11.24 -13.11
C ASP A 14 -1.02 -11.11 -12.64
N LYS A 15 -1.90 -11.96 -13.19
CA LYS A 15 -3.34 -11.94 -12.93
C LYS A 15 -3.73 -12.14 -11.46
N TYR A 16 -2.97 -12.90 -10.66
CA TYR A 16 -3.31 -13.17 -9.26
C TYR A 16 -3.10 -11.91 -8.42
N ARG A 17 -1.92 -11.29 -8.56
CA ARG A 17 -1.62 -10.04 -7.85
C ARG A 17 -2.48 -8.88 -8.34
N LEU A 18 -2.75 -8.81 -9.64
CA LEU A 18 -3.64 -7.80 -10.19
C LEU A 18 -5.08 -7.94 -9.66
N LYS A 19 -5.60 -9.18 -9.57
CA LYS A 19 -6.92 -9.43 -8.94
C LYS A 19 -6.94 -8.93 -7.51
N PHE A 20 -5.94 -9.29 -6.71
CA PHE A 20 -5.84 -8.85 -5.31
C PHE A 20 -5.75 -7.32 -5.19
N LEU A 21 -5.04 -6.66 -6.12
CA LEU A 21 -4.95 -5.20 -6.17
C LEU A 21 -6.31 -4.56 -6.51
N ILE A 22 -7.02 -5.07 -7.52
CA ILE A 22 -8.36 -4.58 -7.89
C ILE A 22 -9.31 -4.70 -6.69
N GLU A 23 -9.37 -5.86 -6.05
CA GLU A 23 -10.18 -6.08 -4.84
C GLU A 23 -9.80 -5.13 -3.71
N THR A 24 -8.51 -4.82 -3.56
CA THR A 24 -8.03 -3.86 -2.56
C THR A 24 -8.51 -2.44 -2.85
N ILE A 25 -8.45 -2.01 -4.13
CA ILE A 25 -8.92 -0.69 -4.56
C ILE A 25 -10.45 -0.58 -4.42
N GLU A 26 -11.18 -1.64 -4.74
CA GLU A 26 -12.65 -1.71 -4.55
C GLU A 26 -13.03 -1.61 -3.08
N ASN A 27 -12.33 -2.31 -2.19
CA ASN A 27 -12.55 -2.23 -0.76
C ASN A 27 -12.22 -0.81 -0.23
N LEU A 28 -11.12 -0.21 -0.67
CA LEU A 28 -10.76 1.17 -0.31
C LEU A 28 -11.85 2.16 -0.74
N ASN A 29 -12.34 2.07 -1.97
CA ASN A 29 -13.42 2.92 -2.47
C ASN A 29 -14.70 2.75 -1.63
N THR A 30 -15.06 1.50 -1.30
CA THR A 30 -16.23 1.19 -0.45
C THR A 30 -16.10 1.85 0.92
N SER A 31 -14.92 1.75 1.55
CA SER A 31 -14.62 2.38 2.84
C SER A 31 -14.66 3.92 2.75
N LEU A 32 -14.16 4.51 1.67
CA LEU A 32 -14.21 5.97 1.50
C LEU A 32 -15.65 6.47 1.30
N ILE A 33 -16.47 5.76 0.51
CA ILE A 33 -17.88 6.08 0.29
C ILE A 33 -18.69 5.99 1.60
N SER A 34 -18.53 4.92 2.36
CA SER A 34 -19.25 4.75 3.64
C SER A 34 -18.87 5.83 4.67
N ASN A 35 -17.67 6.39 4.56
CA ASN A 35 -17.18 7.48 5.39
C ASN A 35 -17.34 8.88 4.77
N GLY A 36 -18.16 9.03 3.71
CA GLY A 36 -18.61 10.32 3.19
C GLY A 36 -17.73 10.94 2.09
N SER A 37 -16.83 10.17 1.49
CA SER A 37 -15.96 10.58 0.38
C SER A 37 -16.07 9.60 -0.79
N GLY A 38 -14.99 9.44 -1.56
CA GLY A 38 -14.89 8.45 -2.63
C GLY A 38 -13.47 8.33 -3.17
N LEU A 39 -13.26 7.38 -4.07
CA LEU A 39 -11.98 7.18 -4.75
C LEU A 39 -12.11 7.49 -6.25
N LEU A 40 -11.26 8.38 -6.74
CA LEU A 40 -11.09 8.60 -8.17
C LEU A 40 -9.94 7.74 -8.69
N THR A 41 -10.19 7.00 -9.77
CA THR A 41 -9.23 6.07 -10.37
C THR A 41 -8.91 6.46 -11.80
N TYR A 42 -7.62 6.44 -12.14
CA TYR A 42 -7.11 6.89 -13.44
C TYR A 42 -6.14 5.84 -14.00
N ARG A 43 -6.15 5.66 -15.32
CA ARG A 43 -5.26 4.74 -16.04
C ARG A 43 -4.22 5.53 -16.83
N ASP A 44 -3.32 6.18 -16.12
CA ASP A 44 -2.21 6.96 -16.68
C ASP A 44 -1.10 7.04 -15.62
N THR A 45 0.02 7.67 -15.96
CA THR A 45 1.10 7.96 -15.01
C THR A 45 0.63 8.96 -13.94
N PRO A 46 1.09 8.83 -12.67
CA PRO A 46 0.69 9.75 -11.61
C PRO A 46 0.94 11.23 -11.93
N GLU A 47 2.06 11.56 -12.56
CA GLU A 47 2.41 12.91 -12.97
C GLU A 47 1.45 13.49 -14.02
N ASN A 48 1.00 12.68 -14.98
CA ASN A 48 0.00 13.14 -15.96
C ASN A 48 -1.34 13.39 -15.29
N VAL A 49 -1.78 12.48 -14.42
CA VAL A 49 -3.04 12.61 -13.69
C VAL A 49 -3.02 13.84 -12.78
N PHE A 50 -1.98 14.01 -11.97
CA PHE A 50 -1.87 15.18 -11.11
C PHE A 50 -1.80 16.48 -11.89
N LYS A 51 -1.14 16.51 -13.05
CA LYS A 51 -1.11 17.69 -13.91
C LYS A 51 -2.52 18.08 -14.36
N GLN A 52 -3.31 17.10 -14.80
CA GLN A 52 -4.70 17.33 -15.20
C GLN A 52 -5.56 17.82 -14.03
N LEU A 53 -5.44 17.18 -12.86
CA LEU A 53 -6.17 17.56 -11.66
C LEU A 53 -5.81 18.97 -11.17
N ILE A 54 -4.53 19.33 -11.16
CA ILE A 54 -4.09 20.68 -10.80
C ILE A 54 -4.73 21.69 -11.75
N GLN A 55 -4.67 21.47 -13.07
CA GLN A 55 -5.26 22.37 -14.06
C GLN A 55 -6.77 22.51 -13.90
N GLN A 56 -7.47 21.41 -13.58
CA GLN A 56 -8.91 21.39 -13.39
C GLN A 56 -9.38 22.17 -12.15
N TYR A 57 -8.60 22.14 -11.07
CA TYR A 57 -9.05 22.61 -9.75
C TYR A 57 -8.34 23.85 -9.22
N LYS A 58 -7.23 24.29 -9.82
CA LYS A 58 -6.39 25.39 -9.31
C LYS A 58 -7.13 26.72 -9.09
N ASP A 59 -8.17 27.00 -9.87
CA ASP A 59 -8.91 28.26 -9.79
C ASP A 59 -10.04 28.21 -8.75
N LYS A 60 -10.30 27.03 -8.16
CA LYS A 60 -11.41 26.77 -7.22
C LYS A 60 -10.94 26.35 -5.83
N PHE A 61 -9.78 25.69 -5.74
CA PHE A 61 -9.31 25.07 -4.51
C PHE A 61 -7.81 25.31 -4.31
N GLU A 62 -7.40 25.40 -3.05
CA GLU A 62 -5.99 25.24 -2.68
C GLU A 62 -5.63 23.75 -2.77
N ILE A 63 -4.57 23.43 -3.52
CA ILE A 63 -4.21 22.04 -3.83
C ILE A 63 -2.93 21.68 -3.08
N SER A 64 -2.92 20.49 -2.49
CA SER A 64 -1.72 19.83 -1.98
C SER A 64 -1.75 18.36 -2.39
N ILE A 65 -0.58 17.79 -2.65
CA ILE A 65 -0.44 16.36 -2.97
C ILE A 65 0.13 15.65 -1.75
N GLY A 66 -0.55 14.60 -1.28
CA GLY A 66 -0.09 13.76 -0.18
C GLY A 66 0.20 12.34 -0.66
N PHE A 67 1.35 11.76 -0.30
CA PHE A 67 1.65 10.35 -0.58
C PHE A 67 2.61 9.74 0.44
N HIS A 68 2.66 8.41 0.46
CA HIS A 68 3.64 7.66 1.26
C HIS A 68 4.95 7.50 0.48
N GLN A 69 6.08 7.65 1.17
CA GLN A 69 7.40 7.50 0.57
C GLN A 69 7.75 6.04 0.34
N GLU A 70 8.39 5.79 -0.79
CA GLU A 70 8.97 4.52 -1.22
C GLU A 70 10.50 4.62 -1.32
N VAL A 71 11.16 3.47 -1.43
CA VAL A 71 12.63 3.38 -1.34
C VAL A 71 13.31 2.81 -2.58
N THR A 72 12.53 2.24 -3.50
CA THR A 72 13.05 1.57 -4.71
C THR A 72 13.05 2.51 -5.92
N GLN A 73 13.88 2.20 -6.91
CA GLN A 73 14.18 3.12 -8.01
C GLN A 73 12.93 3.54 -8.80
N GLU A 74 12.11 2.58 -9.24
CA GLU A 74 10.94 2.88 -10.08
C GLU A 74 9.96 3.83 -9.36
N GLU A 75 9.69 3.56 -8.08
CA GLU A 75 8.81 4.37 -7.25
C GLU A 75 9.42 5.74 -6.94
N THR A 76 10.70 5.81 -6.56
CA THR A 76 11.37 7.08 -6.26
C THR A 76 11.55 7.97 -7.49
N ASP A 77 11.63 7.39 -8.70
CA ASP A 77 11.65 8.17 -9.95
C ASP A 77 10.27 8.80 -10.24
N VAL A 78 9.17 8.09 -9.98
CA VAL A 78 7.81 8.64 -10.03
C VAL A 78 7.63 9.76 -8.99
N GLU A 79 8.07 9.56 -7.75
CA GLU A 79 8.00 10.61 -6.73
C GLU A 79 8.79 11.87 -7.12
N LYS A 80 9.99 11.72 -7.73
CA LYS A 80 10.76 12.86 -8.24
C LYS A 80 9.98 13.62 -9.31
N ALA A 81 9.31 12.91 -10.22
CA ALA A 81 8.46 13.54 -11.25
C ALA A 81 7.29 14.30 -10.63
N ILE A 82 6.61 13.72 -9.62
CA ILE A 82 5.53 14.39 -8.87
C ILE A 82 6.06 15.64 -8.15
N ARG A 83 7.21 15.57 -7.47
CA ARG A 83 7.84 16.72 -6.80
C ARG A 83 8.18 17.83 -7.80
N GLN A 84 8.70 17.48 -8.97
CA GLN A 84 9.01 18.47 -10.01
C GLN A 84 7.75 19.14 -10.53
N LEU A 85 6.73 18.36 -10.88
CA LEU A 85 5.42 18.86 -11.31
C LEU A 85 4.81 19.81 -10.27
N ALA A 86 4.85 19.44 -9.00
CA ALA A 86 4.31 20.26 -7.91
C ALA A 86 5.07 21.59 -7.78
N ARG A 87 6.41 21.58 -7.87
CA ARG A 87 7.23 22.81 -7.90
C ARG A 87 6.85 23.72 -9.07
N ASP A 88 6.72 23.16 -10.27
CA ASP A 88 6.40 23.91 -11.48
C ASP A 88 5.01 24.58 -11.42
N ASN A 89 4.11 24.06 -10.57
CA ASN A 89 2.74 24.56 -10.40
C ASN A 89 2.50 25.24 -9.04
N ASN A 90 3.54 25.47 -8.23
CA ASN A 90 3.44 26.04 -6.89
C ASN A 90 2.46 25.28 -5.96
N VAL A 91 2.47 23.95 -6.04
CA VAL A 91 1.66 23.04 -5.22
C VAL A 91 2.51 22.43 -4.12
N HIS A 92 1.97 22.38 -2.90
CA HIS A 92 2.68 21.77 -1.77
C HIS A 92 2.59 20.24 -1.81
N VAL A 93 3.71 19.57 -1.51
CA VAL A 93 3.79 18.11 -1.39
C VAL A 93 4.00 17.73 0.07
N LYS A 94 3.18 16.80 0.57
CA LYS A 94 3.29 16.20 1.90
C LYS A 94 3.64 14.73 1.77
N GLU A 95 4.77 14.36 2.35
CA GLU A 95 5.32 13.02 2.26
C GLU A 95 5.32 12.38 3.64
N PHE A 96 4.95 11.10 3.69
CA PHE A 96 4.86 10.38 4.96
C PHE A 96 5.57 9.04 4.87
N TRP A 97 6.36 8.72 5.89
CA TRP A 97 6.95 7.40 6.02
C TRP A 97 6.03 6.47 6.81
N THR A 98 5.57 5.38 6.18
CA THR A 98 4.55 4.49 6.79
C THR A 98 4.82 2.99 6.59
N THR A 99 5.87 2.62 5.87
CA THR A 99 6.11 1.22 5.44
C THR A 99 6.80 0.36 6.49
N THR A 100 7.44 0.95 7.50
CA THR A 100 8.21 0.22 8.52
C THR A 100 7.57 0.28 9.91
N LEU A 101 7.71 -0.80 10.68
CA LEU A 101 7.22 -0.86 12.07
C LEU A 101 7.89 0.19 12.99
N TYR A 102 9.18 0.40 12.81
CA TYR A 102 9.95 1.46 13.49
C TYR A 102 10.17 2.60 12.51
N HIS A 103 9.81 3.82 12.90
CA HIS A 103 10.00 4.98 12.05
C HIS A 103 11.50 5.27 11.90
N PRO A 104 12.02 5.60 10.69
CA PRO A 104 13.44 5.87 10.48
C PRO A 104 14.02 6.92 11.42
N ASP A 105 13.29 8.01 11.66
CA ASP A 105 13.71 9.07 12.59
C ASP A 105 13.84 8.62 14.06
N ASP A 106 13.23 7.50 14.44
CA ASP A 106 13.31 6.95 15.80
C ASP A 106 14.43 5.91 15.93
N LEU A 107 15.16 5.62 14.85
CA LEU A 107 16.24 4.65 14.84
C LEU A 107 17.53 5.24 15.44
N PRO A 108 18.36 4.41 16.10
CA PRO A 108 19.55 4.87 16.80
C PRO A 108 20.76 5.06 15.86
N TYR A 109 20.52 5.45 14.61
CA TYR A 109 21.54 5.56 13.57
C TYR A 109 21.45 6.94 12.90
N ASN A 110 22.52 7.72 13.03
CA ASN A 110 22.55 9.10 12.54
C ASN A 110 22.79 9.21 11.02
N ASN A 111 23.14 8.11 10.36
CA ASN A 111 23.33 8.05 8.91
C ASN A 111 23.30 6.60 8.40
N PRO A 112 23.09 6.37 7.09
CA PRO A 112 23.02 5.03 6.51
C PRO A 112 24.26 4.15 6.73
N LYS A 113 25.46 4.74 6.85
CA LYS A 113 26.69 3.96 7.08
C LYS A 113 26.80 3.42 8.51
N ALA A 114 26.00 3.95 9.43
CA ALA A 114 25.93 3.44 10.81
C ALA A 114 24.98 2.24 10.94
N PHE A 115 24.21 1.92 9.89
CA PHE A 115 23.35 0.74 9.91
C PHE A 115 24.19 -0.55 9.97
N PRO A 116 23.84 -1.51 10.84
CA PRO A 116 24.53 -2.78 10.88
C PRO A 116 24.23 -3.63 9.65
N ASP A 117 25.27 -4.21 9.05
CA ASP A 117 25.13 -5.19 7.95
C ASP A 117 24.50 -6.52 8.42
N VAL A 118 24.46 -6.76 9.74
CA VAL A 118 23.93 -7.98 10.35
C VAL A 118 22.61 -7.68 11.05
N PHE A 119 21.52 -8.32 10.62
CA PHE A 119 20.18 -8.15 11.19
C PHE A 119 20.13 -8.31 12.73
N THR A 120 20.88 -9.27 13.29
CA THR A 120 20.90 -9.49 14.74
C THR A 120 21.47 -8.27 15.48
N GLN A 121 22.48 -7.58 14.93
CA GLN A 121 23.03 -6.37 15.53
C GLN A 121 22.01 -5.23 15.48
N PHE A 122 21.32 -5.09 14.34
CA PHE A 122 20.21 -4.13 14.20
C PHE A 122 19.11 -4.36 15.25
N ARG A 123 18.57 -5.59 15.34
CA ARG A 123 17.51 -5.94 16.31
C ARG A 123 17.95 -5.69 17.75
N VAL A 124 19.16 -6.12 18.12
CA VAL A 124 19.68 -5.96 19.48
C VAL A 124 19.88 -4.49 19.85
N ALA A 125 20.33 -3.64 18.91
CA ALA A 125 20.47 -2.21 19.16
C ALA A 125 19.13 -1.54 19.46
N LEU A 126 18.09 -1.86 18.67
CA LEU A 126 16.73 -1.35 18.88
C LEU A 126 16.16 -1.79 20.24
N GLU A 127 16.31 -3.07 20.59
CA GLU A 127 15.85 -3.61 21.88
C GLU A 127 16.58 -2.97 23.06
N LYS A 128 17.91 -2.80 22.97
CA LYS A 128 18.72 -2.18 24.03
C LYS A 128 18.37 -0.71 24.25
N GLN A 129 18.07 0.03 23.18
CA GLN A 129 17.68 1.44 23.26
C GLN A 129 16.18 1.64 23.47
N ASN A 130 15.43 0.54 23.65
CA ASN A 130 14.00 0.58 23.90
C ASN A 130 13.21 1.35 22.82
N VAL A 131 13.65 1.27 21.56
CA VAL A 131 12.98 1.90 20.42
C VAL A 131 11.58 1.29 20.30
N ARG A 132 10.55 2.14 20.19
CA ARG A 132 9.15 1.71 20.15
C ARG A 132 8.52 2.02 18.80
N ALA A 133 7.59 1.16 18.39
CA ALA A 133 6.68 1.50 17.31
C ALA A 133 5.83 2.72 17.73
N ARG A 134 5.61 3.64 16.80
CA ARG A 134 4.74 4.79 17.03
C ARG A 134 3.29 4.33 17.19
N SER A 135 2.51 5.07 17.98
CA SER A 135 1.07 4.84 18.09
C SER A 135 0.39 5.03 16.74
N LEU A 136 -0.71 4.30 16.53
CA LEU A 136 -1.54 4.47 15.33
C LEU A 136 -2.06 5.90 15.24
N THR A 137 -2.15 6.40 14.01
CA THR A 137 -2.76 7.71 13.76
C THR A 137 -4.27 7.59 13.86
N ASN A 138 -4.91 8.54 14.55
CA ASN A 138 -6.36 8.61 14.61
C ASN A 138 -6.92 9.03 13.25
N ILE A 139 -7.77 8.18 12.68
CA ILE A 139 -8.47 8.44 11.43
C ILE A 139 -9.83 9.07 11.79
N PRO A 140 -10.26 10.15 11.13
CA PRO A 140 -11.57 10.72 11.38
C PRO A 140 -12.69 9.78 10.93
N ASP A 141 -13.80 9.74 11.67
CA ASP A 141 -14.98 8.91 11.34
C ASP A 141 -15.66 9.34 10.03
N LYS A 142 -15.44 10.58 9.60
CA LYS A 142 -15.98 11.14 8.36
C LYS A 142 -14.92 11.96 7.63
N PHE A 143 -14.90 11.78 6.32
CA PHE A 143 -14.08 12.55 5.40
C PHE A 143 -14.91 13.64 4.72
N LYS A 144 -14.21 14.59 4.10
CA LYS A 144 -14.86 15.55 3.19
C LYS A 144 -15.28 14.83 1.90
N PRO A 145 -16.38 15.25 1.26
CA PRO A 145 -16.78 14.71 -0.03
C PRO A 145 -15.72 15.01 -1.10
N LEU A 146 -15.80 14.28 -2.20
CA LEU A 146 -15.02 14.62 -3.39
C LEU A 146 -15.34 16.06 -3.85
N PRO A 147 -14.37 16.80 -4.42
CA PRO A 147 -14.59 18.16 -4.90
C PRO A 147 -15.71 18.23 -5.95
N ASP A 148 -16.48 19.33 -5.93
CA ASP A 148 -17.51 19.58 -6.93
C ASP A 148 -16.93 19.57 -8.35
N GLY A 149 -17.61 18.89 -9.27
CA GLY A 149 -17.13 18.68 -10.64
C GLY A 149 -16.13 17.53 -10.79
N SER A 150 -15.99 16.67 -9.78
CA SER A 150 -15.30 15.38 -9.92
C SER A 150 -15.99 14.52 -10.98
N ILE A 151 -15.18 13.95 -11.88
CA ILE A 151 -15.67 13.00 -12.89
C ILE A 151 -15.89 11.63 -12.25
N VAL A 152 -16.96 10.96 -12.62
CA VAL A 152 -17.16 9.55 -12.24
C VAL A 152 -16.10 8.73 -12.97
N THR A 153 -15.32 7.97 -12.20
CA THR A 153 -14.29 7.06 -12.72
C THR A 153 -14.67 5.62 -12.39
N PHE A 154 -14.04 4.67 -13.09
CA PHE A 154 -14.30 3.25 -12.90
C PHE A 154 -13.02 2.52 -12.55
N ILE A 155 -13.10 1.67 -11.52
CA ILE A 155 -12.02 0.76 -11.18
C ILE A 155 -11.93 -0.28 -12.31
N PRO A 156 -10.75 -0.48 -12.92
CA PRO A 156 -10.60 -1.38 -14.05
C PRO A 156 -10.77 -2.84 -13.63
N ALA A 157 -11.35 -3.64 -14.52
CA ALA A 157 -11.46 -5.08 -14.36
C ALA A 157 -10.20 -5.81 -14.88
N LEU A 158 -10.05 -7.09 -14.55
CA LEU A 158 -8.97 -7.94 -15.09
C LEU A 158 -8.95 -7.97 -16.63
N ALA A 159 -10.13 -7.97 -17.25
CA ALA A 159 -10.29 -7.99 -18.70
C ALA A 159 -9.68 -6.75 -19.37
N ASP A 160 -9.69 -5.59 -18.69
CA ASP A 160 -9.08 -4.36 -19.18
C ASP A 160 -7.55 -4.43 -19.28
N TYR A 161 -6.95 -5.46 -18.68
CA TYR A 161 -5.52 -5.79 -18.75
C TYR A 161 -5.25 -7.07 -19.56
N GLY A 162 -6.25 -7.59 -20.26
CA GLY A 162 -6.12 -8.79 -21.09
C GLY A 162 -6.11 -10.10 -20.31
N TYR A 163 -6.51 -10.08 -19.03
CA TYR A 163 -6.61 -11.29 -18.22
C TYR A 163 -8.04 -11.80 -18.13
N SER A 164 -8.19 -13.12 -18.22
CA SER A 164 -9.42 -13.80 -17.82
C SER A 164 -9.57 -13.81 -16.29
N ASN A 165 -10.77 -14.14 -15.82
CA ASN A 165 -11.00 -14.41 -14.40
C ASN A 165 -10.03 -15.47 -13.88
N VAL A 166 -9.62 -15.29 -12.63
CA VAL A 166 -8.68 -16.15 -11.93
C VAL A 166 -9.43 -17.24 -11.18
N THR A 167 -9.21 -18.49 -11.54
CA THR A 167 -9.64 -19.64 -10.73
C THR A 167 -8.52 -19.97 -9.73
N VAL A 168 -8.79 -19.78 -8.44
CA VAL A 168 -7.88 -20.19 -7.37
C VAL A 168 -7.92 -21.70 -7.26
N HIS A 169 -6.76 -22.34 -7.23
CA HIS A 169 -6.67 -23.79 -7.06
C HIS A 169 -7.18 -24.18 -5.66
N SER A 170 -7.89 -25.30 -5.55
CA SER A 170 -8.46 -25.78 -4.26
C SER A 170 -7.40 -26.01 -3.18
N SER A 171 -6.17 -26.29 -3.58
CA SER A 171 -5.01 -26.46 -2.68
C SER A 171 -4.32 -25.15 -2.28
N SER A 172 -4.84 -23.98 -2.69
CA SER A 172 -4.27 -22.69 -2.27
C SER A 172 -4.33 -22.56 -0.75
N VAL A 173 -3.19 -22.20 -0.15
CA VAL A 173 -3.11 -21.85 1.28
C VAL A 173 -3.43 -20.38 1.53
N PHE A 174 -3.87 -19.66 0.49
CA PHE A 174 -4.22 -18.26 0.52
C PHE A 174 -5.64 -18.08 -0.07
N PRO A 175 -6.70 -18.23 0.74
CA PRO A 175 -8.09 -18.08 0.30
C PRO A 175 -8.60 -16.63 0.38
N PHE A 176 -7.74 -15.66 0.71
CA PHE A 176 -8.15 -14.31 1.05
C PHE A 176 -8.38 -13.46 -0.20
N THR A 177 -9.35 -12.55 -0.09
CA THR A 177 -9.59 -11.48 -1.06
C THR A 177 -8.78 -10.24 -0.67
N GLY A 178 -8.50 -9.39 -1.65
CA GLY A 178 -7.87 -8.09 -1.40
C GLY A 178 -8.70 -7.16 -0.51
N GLY A 179 -8.05 -6.18 0.11
CA GLY A 179 -8.69 -5.13 0.90
C GLY A 179 -8.44 -5.19 2.40
N GLU A 180 -8.55 -4.02 3.04
CA GLU A 180 -8.39 -3.80 4.47
C GLU A 180 -9.40 -4.62 5.28
N SER A 181 -10.68 -4.65 4.87
CA SER A 181 -11.72 -5.37 5.61
C SER A 181 -11.42 -6.87 5.72
N SER A 182 -10.97 -7.48 4.61
CA SER A 182 -10.53 -8.88 4.55
C SER A 182 -9.30 -9.11 5.45
N ALA A 183 -8.32 -8.21 5.38
CA ALA A 183 -7.11 -8.29 6.19
C ALA A 183 -7.39 -8.18 7.70
N LEU A 184 -8.24 -7.24 8.13
CA LEU A 184 -8.62 -7.05 9.54
C LEU A 184 -9.42 -8.24 10.07
N ALA A 185 -10.36 -8.77 9.28
CA ALA A 185 -11.09 -9.99 9.64
C ALA A 185 -10.14 -11.18 9.81
N HIS A 186 -9.17 -11.34 8.91
CA HIS A 186 -8.19 -12.42 9.00
C HIS A 186 -7.24 -12.24 10.18
N LEU A 187 -6.75 -11.03 10.43
CA LEU A 187 -5.96 -10.71 11.62
C LEU A 187 -6.72 -11.07 12.89
N HIS A 188 -7.99 -10.66 12.98
CA HIS A 188 -8.84 -10.97 14.12
C HIS A 188 -8.99 -12.48 14.31
N SER A 189 -9.27 -13.21 13.23
CA SER A 189 -9.42 -14.66 13.27
C SER A 189 -8.14 -15.36 13.70
N TYR A 190 -6.99 -14.99 13.12
CA TYR A 190 -5.71 -15.64 13.41
C TYR A 190 -5.24 -15.40 14.86
N ILE A 191 -5.33 -14.16 15.34
CA ILE A 191 -4.81 -13.78 16.65
C ILE A 191 -5.79 -14.13 17.77
N TRP A 192 -7.08 -13.82 17.61
CA TRP A 192 -8.05 -13.85 18.70
C TRP A 192 -8.95 -15.08 18.64
N GLU A 193 -9.63 -15.31 17.53
CA GLU A 193 -10.62 -16.40 17.43
C GLU A 193 -9.94 -17.78 17.49
N LYS A 194 -8.89 -17.97 16.68
CA LYS A 194 -8.16 -19.24 16.59
C LYS A 194 -6.96 -19.30 17.54
N ASN A 195 -6.55 -18.16 18.10
CA ASN A 195 -5.45 -18.06 19.06
C ASN A 195 -4.17 -18.74 18.56
N LEU A 196 -3.81 -18.52 17.28
CA LEU A 196 -2.69 -19.20 16.60
C LEU A 196 -1.35 -18.49 16.79
N ALA A 197 -1.37 -17.21 17.19
CA ALA A 197 -0.14 -16.44 17.42
C ALA A 197 0.80 -17.10 18.46
N LYS A 198 0.24 -17.79 19.47
CA LYS A 198 1.01 -18.46 20.53
C LYS A 198 1.84 -19.65 20.03
N SER A 199 1.46 -20.27 18.90
CA SER A 199 2.14 -21.42 18.31
C SER A 199 2.92 -21.06 17.03
N TYR A 200 2.95 -19.78 16.64
CA TYR A 200 3.57 -19.31 15.40
C TYR A 200 5.02 -19.80 15.24
N LYS A 201 5.83 -19.73 16.31
CA LYS A 201 7.25 -20.13 16.24
C LYS A 201 7.42 -21.61 15.87
N GLN A 202 6.50 -22.46 16.32
CA GLN A 202 6.51 -23.90 16.10
C GLN A 202 5.96 -24.25 14.71
N THR A 203 5.00 -23.49 14.19
CA THR A 203 4.26 -23.83 12.96
C THR A 203 4.77 -23.14 11.69
N ARG A 204 5.47 -21.99 11.81
CA ARG A 204 5.85 -21.12 10.66
C ARG A 204 6.67 -21.77 9.55
N ASN A 205 7.29 -22.93 9.80
CA ASN A 205 8.08 -23.66 8.80
C ASN A 205 7.29 -24.78 8.10
N SER A 206 6.03 -25.01 8.46
CA SER A 206 5.18 -25.94 7.73
C SER A 206 4.88 -25.38 6.33
N LEU A 207 4.78 -26.28 5.35
CA LEU A 207 4.51 -25.94 3.96
C LEU A 207 3.03 -26.08 3.60
N THR A 208 2.22 -26.67 4.49
CA THR A 208 0.81 -26.95 4.24
C THR A 208 -0.07 -26.37 5.33
N GLY A 209 -1.26 -25.92 4.91
CA GLY A 209 -2.27 -25.33 5.78
C GLY A 209 -2.18 -23.80 5.86
N CYS A 210 -3.35 -23.16 5.85
CA CYS A 210 -3.45 -21.71 5.99
C CYS A 210 -2.97 -21.25 7.39
N GLU A 211 -3.22 -22.06 8.42
CA GLU A 211 -3.03 -21.71 9.84
C GLU A 211 -1.60 -21.83 10.35
N ASN A 212 -0.70 -22.37 9.52
CA ASN A 212 0.69 -22.61 9.93
C ASN A 212 1.54 -21.32 10.06
N SER A 213 1.07 -20.21 9.51
CA SER A 213 1.70 -18.90 9.60
C SER A 213 0.62 -17.82 9.48
N THR A 214 0.98 -16.56 9.66
CA THR A 214 -0.01 -15.47 9.72
C THR A 214 -0.74 -15.25 8.40
N LYS A 215 -0.10 -15.53 7.25
CA LYS A 215 -0.61 -15.13 5.92
C LYS A 215 -0.97 -13.64 5.81
N PHE A 216 -0.29 -12.78 6.57
CA PHE A 216 -0.43 -11.32 6.43
C PHE A 216 0.29 -10.78 5.18
N SER A 217 1.23 -11.56 4.64
CA SER A 217 1.74 -11.36 3.27
C SER A 217 0.75 -11.98 2.28
N PRO A 218 0.24 -11.21 1.31
CA PRO A 218 -0.58 -11.73 0.21
C PRO A 218 0.22 -12.34 -0.93
#